data_AF-X0WP69-F1
#
_entry.id   AF-X0WP69-F1
#
_cell.length_a   1.000
_cell.length_b   1.000
_cell.length_c   1.000
_cell.angle_alpha   90.00
_cell.angle_beta   90.00
_cell.angle_gamma   90.00
#
_symmetry.space_group_name_H-M   'P 1'
#
loop_
_entity.id
_entity.type
_entity.pdbx_description
1 polymer ?
#
loop_
_entity_poly.entity_id
_entity_poly.type
_entity_poly.pdbx_seq_one_letter_code
_entity_poly.pdbx_strand_id
1 'polypeptide(L)'
;RVVSIENTHYWAKAGLMIRETLEPNSKHAFMALTPSGGTTFLHRQFTGRSTNSSSTRPGKITLPYWIRIVRQGSTFTGYYSADGINWVAQPNDEFVYPDPQGRNPAIIDMPKTVYIGLAVTSRSDGVQCRVVFDNLTVIDSSQYVQPDLQIRTDDELLYAGDDVYNDLPLQTKSQTVGKGMVAIYDIKLENERFASDRFIITCSGRNENWNVSYFDTLSQADITDALTGAGWSSPVLPSGGYLELMLEVTPESDIPD
;
A
#
# COMPACT_ATOMS: atom_id res chain seq x y z
N ARG A 1 -3.29 -16.57 -2.41
CA ARG A 1 -4.43 -17.50 -2.24
C ARG A 1 -3.93 -18.91 -1.91
N VAL A 2 -4.69 -19.66 -1.11
CA VAL A 2 -4.42 -21.07 -0.83
C VAL A 2 -5.22 -21.91 -1.82
N VAL A 3 -4.53 -22.70 -2.63
CA VAL A 3 -5.15 -23.50 -3.70
C VAL A 3 -5.57 -24.86 -3.20
N SER A 4 -4.67 -25.54 -2.48
CA SER A 4 -4.94 -26.85 -1.91
C SER A 4 -4.08 -27.10 -0.66
N ILE A 5 -4.60 -27.94 0.23
CA ILE A 5 -3.93 -28.40 1.44
C ILE A 5 -4.11 -29.91 1.51
N GLU A 6 -3.02 -30.66 1.58
CA GLU A 6 -3.06 -32.08 1.86
C GLU A 6 -3.61 -32.33 3.28
N ASN A 7 -4.58 -33.23 3.39
CA ASN A 7 -5.21 -33.54 4.67
C ASN A 7 -4.37 -34.53 5.50
N THR A 8 -3.20 -34.07 5.98
CA THR A 8 -2.38 -34.83 6.94
C THR A 8 -2.99 -34.89 8.33
N HIS A 9 -3.88 -33.93 8.63
CA HIS A 9 -4.67 -33.82 9.85
C HIS A 9 -5.80 -32.79 9.61
N TYR A 10 -6.97 -32.98 10.21
CA TYR A 10 -8.09 -32.02 10.05
C TYR A 10 -7.76 -30.60 10.51
N TRP A 11 -6.73 -30.48 11.36
CA TRP A 11 -6.18 -29.24 11.92
C TRP A 11 -4.77 -28.87 11.39
N ALA A 12 -4.33 -29.50 10.29
CA ALA A 12 -3.23 -28.99 9.49
C ALA A 12 -3.58 -27.56 9.02
N LYS A 13 -2.55 -26.72 8.86
CA LYS A 13 -2.76 -25.29 8.53
C LYS A 13 -1.87 -24.87 7.40
N ALA A 14 -2.42 -24.04 6.54
CA ALA A 14 -1.70 -23.33 5.50
C ALA A 14 -2.14 -21.87 5.49
N GLY A 15 -1.19 -20.95 5.47
CA GLY A 15 -1.56 -19.54 5.37
C GLY A 15 -0.41 -18.56 5.32
N LEU A 16 -0.70 -17.33 5.75
CA LEU A 16 0.23 -16.19 5.80
C LEU A 16 0.60 -15.89 7.24
N MET A 17 1.88 -15.77 7.53
CA MET A 17 2.38 -15.42 8.85
C MET A 17 3.22 -14.15 8.79
N ILE A 18 2.98 -13.25 9.75
CA ILE A 18 3.89 -12.16 10.12
C ILE A 18 4.50 -12.52 11.48
N ARG A 19 5.83 -12.51 11.59
CA ARG A 19 6.55 -12.86 12.83
C ARG A 19 7.74 -11.95 13.09
N GLU A 20 8.04 -11.72 14.36
CA GLU A 20 9.09 -10.78 14.80
C GLU A 20 10.50 -11.33 14.52
N THR A 21 10.72 -12.61 14.76
CA THR A 21 12.01 -13.30 14.63
C THR A 21 11.82 -14.70 14.05
N LEU A 22 12.90 -15.35 13.61
CA LEU A 22 12.87 -16.74 13.12
C LEU A 22 12.87 -17.78 14.25
N GLU A 23 13.02 -17.37 15.51
CA GLU A 23 13.01 -18.26 16.67
C GLU A 23 11.64 -18.93 16.88
N PRO A 24 11.56 -20.22 17.26
CA PRO A 24 10.29 -20.95 17.40
C PRO A 24 9.28 -20.29 18.36
N ASN A 25 9.77 -19.55 19.35
CA ASN A 25 8.97 -18.88 20.37
C ASN A 25 8.57 -17.43 20.02
N SER A 26 8.87 -16.95 18.80
CA SER A 26 8.62 -15.58 18.35
C SER A 26 7.16 -15.14 18.40
N LYS A 27 6.91 -13.86 18.66
CA LYS A 27 5.59 -13.24 18.45
C LYS A 27 5.17 -13.42 16.99
N HIS A 28 3.88 -13.70 16.77
CA HIS A 28 3.38 -13.90 15.40
C HIS A 28 1.89 -13.57 15.28
N ALA A 29 1.48 -13.24 14.06
CA ALA A 29 0.11 -13.25 13.59
C ALA A 29 0.04 -14.20 12.38
N PHE A 30 -0.90 -15.15 12.39
CA PHE A 30 -1.00 -16.22 11.40
C PHE A 30 -2.46 -16.43 11.00
N MET A 31 -2.83 -15.96 9.81
CA MET A 31 -4.13 -16.22 9.20
C MET A 31 -4.00 -17.45 8.32
N ALA A 32 -4.76 -18.50 8.63
CA ALA A 32 -4.64 -19.79 7.98
C ALA A 32 -5.98 -20.44 7.68
N LEU A 33 -5.93 -21.38 6.74
CA LEU A 33 -7.01 -22.29 6.38
C LEU A 33 -6.62 -23.71 6.78
N THR A 34 -7.64 -24.56 6.92
CA THR A 34 -7.48 -25.98 7.24
C THR A 34 -8.03 -26.86 6.13
N PRO A 35 -7.54 -28.10 5.97
CA PRO A 35 -8.05 -29.00 4.92
C PRO A 35 -9.51 -29.41 5.15
N SER A 36 -10.02 -29.26 6.37
CA SER A 36 -11.42 -29.51 6.72
C SER A 36 -12.36 -28.32 6.43
N GLY A 37 -11.86 -27.25 5.79
CA GLY A 37 -12.66 -26.08 5.40
C GLY A 37 -12.92 -25.09 6.54
N GLY A 38 -12.11 -25.12 7.61
CA GLY A 38 -12.10 -24.09 8.65
C GLY A 38 -11.10 -22.96 8.38
N THR A 39 -11.40 -21.78 8.91
CA THR A 39 -10.54 -20.58 8.93
C THR A 39 -10.03 -20.33 10.35
N THR A 40 -8.81 -19.84 10.52
CA THR A 40 -8.24 -19.57 11.84
C THR A 40 -7.27 -18.40 11.80
N PHE A 41 -7.40 -17.48 12.74
CA PHE A 41 -6.40 -16.47 13.04
C PHE A 41 -5.72 -16.83 14.36
N LEU A 42 -4.45 -17.22 14.27
CA LEU A 42 -3.62 -17.53 15.41
C LEU A 42 -2.69 -16.37 15.70
N HIS A 43 -2.44 -16.08 16.97
CA HIS A 43 -1.46 -15.08 17.33
C HIS A 43 -0.73 -15.39 18.62
N ARG A 44 0.53 -14.96 18.70
CA ARG A 44 1.33 -14.94 19.93
C ARG A 44 1.72 -13.51 20.23
N GLN A 45 1.19 -12.96 21.32
CA GLN A 45 1.41 -11.56 21.70
C GLN A 45 2.78 -11.31 22.31
N PHE A 46 3.34 -12.30 23.01
CA PHE A 46 4.62 -12.18 23.71
C PHE A 46 5.51 -13.39 23.42
N THR A 47 6.81 -13.15 23.28
CA THR A 47 7.80 -14.20 23.08
C THR A 47 7.70 -15.26 24.18
N GLY A 48 7.70 -16.54 23.78
CA GLY A 48 7.62 -17.66 24.72
C GLY A 48 6.22 -17.97 25.26
N ARG A 49 5.20 -17.14 25.01
CA ARG A 49 3.83 -17.43 25.44
C ARG A 49 3.10 -18.41 24.51
N SER A 50 2.00 -18.95 25.02
CA SER A 50 1.03 -19.70 24.24
C SER A 50 0.51 -18.89 23.05
N THR A 51 0.13 -19.62 22.01
CA THR A 51 -0.58 -19.06 20.87
C THR A 51 -2.07 -19.12 21.15
N ASN A 52 -2.74 -17.98 20.98
CA ASN A 52 -4.17 -17.85 21.05
C ASN A 52 -4.77 -18.03 19.65
N SER A 53 -6.06 -18.36 19.56
CA SER A 53 -6.72 -18.52 18.27
C SER A 53 -8.16 -18.02 18.26
N SER A 54 -8.58 -17.50 17.12
CA SER A 54 -9.98 -17.38 16.73
C SER A 54 -10.20 -18.25 15.51
N SER A 55 -11.00 -19.30 15.65
CA SER A 55 -11.19 -20.34 14.67
C SER A 55 -12.65 -20.67 14.40
N THR A 56 -13.00 -20.79 13.13
CA THR A 56 -14.33 -21.26 12.73
C THR A 56 -14.44 -22.78 12.77
N ARG A 57 -15.68 -23.29 12.75
CA ARG A 57 -15.96 -24.72 12.58
C ARG A 57 -15.45 -25.24 11.22
N PRO A 58 -15.19 -26.54 11.06
CA PRO A 58 -15.01 -27.15 9.74
C PRO A 58 -16.17 -26.86 8.78
N GLY A 59 -15.90 -26.87 7.48
CA GLY A 59 -16.89 -26.68 6.42
C GLY A 59 -17.38 -25.24 6.20
N LYS A 60 -16.69 -24.22 6.73
CA LYS A 60 -17.03 -22.82 6.45
C LYS A 60 -16.64 -22.35 5.06
N ILE A 61 -15.55 -22.88 4.51
CA ILE A 61 -15.03 -22.51 3.20
C ILE A 61 -14.68 -23.76 2.40
N THR A 62 -14.61 -23.59 1.07
CA THR A 62 -14.07 -24.59 0.14
C THR A 62 -12.87 -23.98 -0.57
N LEU A 63 -11.76 -24.71 -0.68
CA LEU A 63 -10.57 -24.26 -1.41
C LEU A 63 -10.82 -24.31 -2.93
N PRO A 64 -10.19 -23.42 -3.73
CA PRO A 64 -9.21 -22.42 -3.34
C PRO A 64 -9.85 -21.23 -2.60
N TYR A 65 -9.10 -20.57 -1.73
CA TYR A 65 -9.62 -19.45 -0.95
C TYR A 65 -8.54 -18.41 -0.62
N TRP A 66 -8.93 -17.14 -0.56
CA TRP A 66 -8.02 -16.04 -0.27
C TRP A 66 -7.92 -15.77 1.23
N ILE A 67 -6.73 -15.33 1.64
CA ILE A 67 -6.42 -14.91 2.99
C ILE A 67 -5.58 -13.63 2.94
N ARG A 68 -5.70 -12.80 3.96
CA ARG A 68 -4.97 -11.54 4.10
C ARG A 68 -4.71 -11.27 5.58
N ILE A 69 -3.56 -10.67 5.87
CA ILE A 69 -3.29 -10.02 7.15
C ILE A 69 -3.05 -8.55 6.87
N VAL A 70 -3.71 -7.67 7.61
CA VAL A 70 -3.43 -6.22 7.62
C VAL A 70 -2.76 -5.89 8.95
N ARG A 71 -1.60 -5.24 8.88
CA ARG A 71 -0.89 -4.70 10.04
C ARG A 71 -0.98 -3.17 10.03
N GLN A 72 -1.49 -2.59 11.11
CA GLN A 72 -1.53 -1.15 11.34
C GLN A 72 -0.87 -0.86 12.70
N GLY A 73 0.38 -0.40 12.67
CA GLY A 73 1.22 -0.30 13.87
C GLY A 73 1.39 -1.67 14.55
N SER A 74 0.90 -1.78 15.79
CA SER A 74 0.91 -3.03 16.57
C SER A 74 -0.40 -3.82 16.46
N THR A 75 -1.36 -3.37 15.65
CA THR A 75 -2.66 -4.05 15.45
C THR A 75 -2.60 -4.93 14.21
N PHE A 76 -3.00 -6.19 14.34
CA PHE A 76 -3.03 -7.18 13.28
C PHE A 76 -4.45 -7.72 13.10
N THR A 77 -4.94 -7.68 11.87
CA THR A 77 -6.27 -8.18 11.53
C THR A 77 -6.18 -9.25 10.44
N GLY A 78 -6.69 -10.44 10.73
CA GLY A 78 -6.84 -11.54 9.77
C GLY A 78 -8.15 -11.44 8.99
N TYR A 79 -8.07 -11.70 7.69
CA TYR A 79 -9.20 -11.72 6.77
C TYR A 79 -9.15 -12.94 5.84
N TYR A 80 -10.32 -13.32 5.33
CA TYR A 80 -10.49 -14.34 4.30
C TYR A 80 -11.47 -13.86 3.23
N SER A 81 -11.34 -14.35 2.01
CA SER A 81 -12.19 -13.96 0.88
C SER A 81 -12.36 -15.08 -0.15
N ALA A 82 -13.56 -15.18 -0.75
CA ALA A 82 -13.84 -16.13 -1.82
C ALA A 82 -13.34 -15.63 -3.19
N ASP A 83 -13.31 -14.32 -3.41
CA ASP A 83 -13.06 -13.68 -4.70
C ASP A 83 -11.76 -12.84 -4.74
N GLY A 84 -11.15 -12.58 -3.58
CA GLY A 84 -9.97 -11.71 -3.44
C GLY A 84 -10.30 -10.22 -3.46
N ILE A 85 -11.59 -9.85 -3.56
CA ILE A 85 -12.09 -8.48 -3.66
C ILE A 85 -12.89 -8.13 -2.40
N ASN A 86 -13.85 -8.97 -2.02
CA ASN A 86 -14.68 -8.80 -0.84
C ASN A 86 -14.08 -9.57 0.33
N TRP A 87 -13.59 -8.84 1.33
CA TRP A 87 -12.85 -9.41 2.46
C TRP A 87 -13.72 -9.46 3.72
N VAL A 88 -13.79 -10.65 4.33
CA VAL A 88 -14.47 -10.88 5.61
C VAL A 88 -13.42 -10.97 6.70
N ALA A 89 -13.57 -10.20 7.76
CA ALA A 89 -12.71 -10.29 8.93
C ALA A 89 -12.93 -11.65 9.63
N GLN A 90 -11.86 -12.30 10.07
CA GLN A 90 -11.96 -13.50 10.90
C GLN A 90 -12.80 -13.17 12.15
N PRO A 91 -13.89 -13.91 12.42
CA PRO A 91 -14.68 -13.68 13.63
C PRO A 91 -13.89 -14.07 14.88
N ASN A 92 -14.30 -13.51 16.02
CA ASN A 92 -13.82 -13.89 17.35
C ASN A 92 -14.41 -15.22 17.85
N ASP A 93 -14.88 -16.05 16.93
CA ASP A 93 -15.37 -17.40 17.24
C ASP A 93 -14.15 -18.27 17.51
N GLU A 94 -14.17 -19.04 18.59
CA GLU A 94 -13.20 -20.12 18.78
C GLU A 94 -13.98 -21.42 18.95
N PHE A 95 -13.88 -22.28 17.93
CA PHE A 95 -14.58 -23.55 17.87
C PHE A 95 -14.02 -24.59 18.85
N VAL A 96 -12.72 -24.58 19.13
CA VAL A 96 -12.09 -25.65 19.92
C VAL A 96 -12.32 -25.41 21.42
N TYR A 97 -12.05 -24.20 21.92
CA TYR A 97 -12.35 -23.78 23.29
C TYR A 97 -12.47 -22.25 23.36
N PRO A 98 -13.52 -21.66 23.98
CA PRO A 98 -13.63 -20.21 24.10
C PRO A 98 -12.37 -19.61 24.74
N ASP A 99 -11.51 -18.99 23.91
CA ASP A 99 -10.32 -18.30 24.36
C ASP A 99 -10.63 -16.80 24.39
N PRO A 100 -10.82 -16.20 25.58
CA PRO A 100 -11.13 -14.77 25.67
C PRO A 100 -10.00 -13.88 25.14
N GLN A 101 -8.81 -14.44 24.93
CA GLN A 101 -7.61 -13.78 24.40
C GLN A 101 -7.39 -14.06 22.91
N GLY A 102 -8.12 -14.99 22.31
CA GLY A 102 -8.10 -15.31 20.88
C GLY A 102 -8.97 -14.34 20.12
N ARG A 103 -8.45 -13.13 19.88
CA ARG A 103 -9.21 -12.04 19.26
C ARG A 103 -8.61 -11.61 17.92
N ASN A 104 -9.50 -11.24 17.02
CA ASN A 104 -9.26 -10.50 15.80
C ASN A 104 -10.05 -9.18 15.86
N PRO A 105 -9.39 -8.01 15.80
CA PRO A 105 -7.94 -7.82 15.68
C PRO A 105 -7.16 -8.20 16.96
N ALA A 106 -5.89 -8.56 16.79
CA ALA A 106 -4.94 -8.77 17.87
C ALA A 106 -3.95 -7.61 17.97
N ILE A 107 -3.67 -7.16 19.19
CA ILE A 107 -2.57 -6.23 19.47
C ILE A 107 -1.32 -7.05 19.80
N ILE A 108 -0.29 -6.90 18.99
CA ILE A 108 0.99 -7.60 19.09
C ILE A 108 2.09 -6.57 18.86
N ASP A 109 2.84 -6.25 19.91
CA ASP A 109 3.91 -5.28 19.79
C ASP A 109 5.11 -5.89 19.06
N MET A 110 5.39 -5.43 17.84
CA MET A 110 6.50 -5.87 17.00
C MET A 110 7.28 -4.65 16.46
N PRO A 111 8.60 -4.77 16.21
CA PRO A 111 9.38 -3.75 15.52
C PRO A 111 8.88 -3.52 14.08
N LYS A 112 9.39 -2.47 13.43
CA LYS A 112 9.05 -2.17 12.02
C LYS A 112 9.47 -3.32 11.10
N THR A 113 10.72 -3.78 11.24
CA THR A 113 11.25 -4.93 10.51
C THR A 113 10.67 -6.23 11.05
N VAL A 114 10.02 -7.01 10.19
CA VAL A 114 9.40 -8.30 10.51
C VAL A 114 9.61 -9.27 9.36
N TYR A 115 9.39 -10.56 9.62
CA TYR A 115 9.34 -11.58 8.59
C TYR A 115 7.90 -11.82 8.17
N ILE A 116 7.65 -11.80 6.86
CA ILE A 116 6.34 -12.07 6.26
C ILE A 116 6.51 -13.23 5.29
N GLY A 117 5.64 -14.23 5.37
CA GLY A 117 5.74 -15.35 4.44
C GLY A 117 4.61 -16.37 4.53
N LEU A 118 4.71 -17.36 3.65
CA LEU A 118 3.85 -18.53 3.64
C LEU A 118 4.25 -19.45 4.79
N ALA A 119 3.27 -19.98 5.52
CA ALA A 119 3.48 -20.88 6.64
C ALA A 119 2.57 -22.10 6.53
N VAL A 120 3.15 -23.28 6.84
CA VAL A 120 2.48 -24.58 6.76
C VAL A 120 2.79 -25.37 8.03
N THR A 121 1.78 -26.08 8.55
CA THR A 121 1.95 -27.06 9.63
C THR A 121 1.16 -28.31 9.29
N SER A 122 1.80 -29.48 9.35
CA SER A 122 1.13 -30.78 9.11
C SER A 122 0.26 -31.21 10.29
N ARG A 123 0.56 -30.70 11.49
CA ARG A 123 0.02 -31.08 12.80
C ARG A 123 0.30 -32.53 13.21
N SER A 124 1.00 -33.30 12.37
CA SER A 124 1.34 -34.71 12.59
C SER A 124 2.86 -34.87 12.50
N ASP A 125 3.49 -35.29 13.60
CA ASP A 125 4.94 -35.41 13.68
C ASP A 125 5.48 -36.42 12.65
N GLY A 126 6.56 -36.04 11.96
CA GLY A 126 7.16 -36.87 10.92
C GLY A 126 6.38 -36.95 9.60
N VAL A 127 5.21 -36.29 9.49
CA VAL A 127 4.39 -36.28 8.27
C VAL A 127 4.57 -34.95 7.53
N GLN A 128 4.95 -35.03 6.26
CA GLN A 128 5.03 -33.88 5.37
C GLN A 128 3.63 -33.51 4.86
N CYS A 129 3.27 -32.22 4.93
CA CYS A 129 2.02 -31.71 4.38
C CYS A 129 2.31 -30.91 3.11
N ARG A 130 1.75 -31.35 1.98
CA ARG A 130 1.83 -30.60 0.72
C ARG A 130 0.75 -29.53 0.64
N VAL A 131 1.16 -28.33 0.28
CA VAL A 131 0.26 -27.17 0.11
C VAL A 131 0.62 -26.46 -1.19
N VAL A 132 -0.40 -26.00 -1.92
CA VAL A 132 -0.22 -25.14 -3.10
C VAL A 132 -0.74 -23.75 -2.78
N PHE A 133 0.09 -22.75 -2.98
CA PHE A 133 -0.27 -21.33 -2.93
C PHE A 133 -0.07 -20.71 -4.31
N ASP A 134 -0.86 -19.69 -4.61
CA ASP A 134 -0.66 -18.80 -5.75
C ASP A 134 -0.92 -17.34 -5.34
N ASN A 135 -0.61 -16.39 -6.21
CA ASN A 135 -0.97 -14.98 -6.07
C ASN A 135 -0.65 -14.40 -4.67
N LEU A 136 0.64 -14.36 -4.33
CA LEU A 136 1.14 -13.68 -3.13
C LEU A 136 1.45 -12.22 -3.48
N THR A 137 0.91 -11.29 -2.71
CA THR A 137 1.22 -9.86 -2.80
C THR A 137 1.52 -9.35 -1.40
N VAL A 138 2.58 -8.57 -1.27
CA VAL A 138 2.90 -7.81 -0.05
C VAL A 138 2.76 -6.34 -0.43
N ILE A 139 1.87 -5.64 0.27
CA ILE A 139 1.64 -4.21 0.08
C ILE A 139 2.13 -3.54 1.34
N ASP A 140 3.19 -2.74 1.21
CA ASP A 140 3.62 -1.85 2.28
C ASP A 140 2.92 -0.51 2.13
N SER A 141 1.85 -0.30 2.91
CA SER A 141 1.16 0.99 2.94
C SER A 141 1.97 2.11 3.60
N SER A 142 3.19 1.82 4.09
CA SER A 142 4.15 2.83 4.56
C SER A 142 5.10 3.33 3.47
N GLN A 143 5.03 2.79 2.25
CA GLN A 143 5.75 3.30 1.07
C GLN A 143 4.95 4.33 0.27
N TYR A 144 3.64 4.48 0.53
CA TYR A 144 2.77 5.45 -0.15
C TYR A 144 2.22 6.47 0.86
N VAL A 145 3.11 7.31 1.38
CA VAL A 145 2.75 8.36 2.36
C VAL A 145 3.15 9.76 1.91
N GLN A 146 3.54 9.94 0.66
CA GLN A 146 3.93 11.24 0.13
C GLN A 146 3.13 11.55 -1.13
N PRO A 147 2.84 12.83 -1.41
CA PRO A 147 2.33 13.22 -2.71
C PRO A 147 3.33 12.80 -3.79
N ASP A 148 2.82 12.38 -4.93
CA ASP A 148 3.61 12.20 -6.15
C ASP A 148 3.45 13.41 -7.08
N LEU A 149 4.55 13.81 -7.72
CA LEU A 149 4.60 14.87 -8.72
C LEU A 149 5.15 14.31 -10.02
N GLN A 150 4.30 14.28 -11.04
CA GLN A 150 4.66 13.79 -12.36
C GLN A 150 4.63 14.94 -13.35
N ILE A 151 5.44 14.88 -14.41
CA ILE A 151 5.53 15.95 -15.42
C ILE A 151 5.53 15.39 -16.84
N ARG A 152 4.88 16.11 -17.76
CA ARG A 152 4.96 15.85 -19.21
C ARG A 152 4.99 17.16 -19.98
N THR A 153 5.42 17.08 -21.24
CA THR A 153 5.22 18.16 -22.22
C THR A 153 3.81 18.06 -22.83
N ASP A 154 3.35 19.11 -23.50
CA ASP A 154 2.02 19.18 -24.12
C ASP A 154 1.82 18.20 -25.30
N ASP A 155 2.90 17.74 -25.91
CA ASP A 155 2.90 16.73 -26.97
C ASP A 155 3.01 15.27 -26.46
N GLU A 156 3.20 15.08 -25.15
CA GLU A 156 3.34 13.77 -24.53
C GLU A 156 2.02 13.24 -23.95
N LEU A 157 1.77 11.95 -24.14
CA LEU A 157 0.57 11.29 -23.56
C LEU A 157 0.79 10.85 -22.11
N LEU A 158 2.01 10.44 -21.78
CA LEU A 158 2.35 9.83 -20.49
C LEU A 158 3.17 10.79 -19.65
N TYR A 159 2.86 10.84 -18.36
CA TYR A 159 3.68 11.55 -17.39
C TYR A 159 4.97 10.80 -17.09
N ALA A 160 6.05 11.55 -16.88
CA ALA A 160 7.29 11.03 -16.31
C ALA A 160 7.27 11.18 -14.79
N GLY A 161 7.80 10.17 -14.11
CA GLY A 161 7.98 10.20 -12.66
C GLY A 161 6.91 9.52 -11.83
N ASP A 162 5.99 8.75 -12.45
CA ASP A 162 5.04 7.89 -11.73
C ASP A 162 5.77 6.92 -10.80
N ASP A 163 5.35 6.85 -9.53
CA ASP A 163 6.01 6.10 -8.45
C ASP A 163 7.49 6.50 -8.19
N VAL A 164 7.93 7.68 -8.65
CA VAL A 164 9.27 8.21 -8.42
C VAL A 164 9.18 9.38 -7.43
N TYR A 165 10.06 9.45 -6.44
CA TYR A 165 9.94 10.48 -5.40
C TYR A 165 11.25 11.21 -5.13
N ASN A 166 11.29 12.49 -5.49
CA ASN A 166 12.44 13.38 -5.28
C ASN A 166 13.75 12.79 -5.87
N ASP A 167 13.64 12.00 -6.94
CA ASP A 167 14.78 11.35 -7.58
C ASP A 167 15.08 12.03 -8.92
N LEU A 168 16.01 12.98 -8.87
CA LEU A 168 16.49 13.65 -10.07
C LEU A 168 17.48 12.72 -10.79
N PRO A 169 17.35 12.52 -12.12
CA PRO A 169 16.63 13.37 -13.07
C PRO A 169 15.29 12.79 -13.59
N LEU A 170 14.74 11.75 -12.97
CA LEU A 170 13.61 11.00 -13.53
C LEU A 170 12.28 11.78 -13.53
N GLN A 171 12.18 12.84 -12.71
CA GLN A 171 11.07 13.79 -12.66
C GLN A 171 11.46 15.11 -13.33
N THR A 172 11.93 15.08 -14.58
CA THR A 172 12.35 16.27 -15.33
C THR A 172 11.96 16.15 -16.80
N LYS A 173 11.53 17.28 -17.39
CA LYS A 173 11.24 17.43 -18.82
C LYS A 173 11.92 18.67 -19.37
N SER A 174 12.20 18.64 -20.67
CA SER A 174 12.84 19.73 -21.39
C SER A 174 12.22 19.89 -22.77
N GLN A 175 11.99 21.13 -23.17
CA GLN A 175 11.54 21.50 -24.51
C GLN A 175 12.48 22.52 -25.13
N THR A 176 12.52 22.55 -26.46
CA THR A 176 13.14 23.64 -27.22
C THR A 176 12.02 24.51 -27.78
N VAL A 177 12.03 25.81 -27.45
CA VAL A 177 11.05 26.76 -27.96
C VAL A 177 11.72 27.95 -28.61
N GLY A 178 11.07 28.48 -29.65
CA GLY A 178 11.52 29.71 -30.31
C GLY A 178 11.27 30.94 -29.45
N LYS A 179 11.95 32.04 -29.77
CA LYS A 179 11.74 33.34 -29.13
C LYS A 179 10.27 33.77 -29.19
N GLY A 180 9.72 34.15 -28.05
CA GLY A 180 8.32 34.57 -27.93
C GLY A 180 7.28 33.44 -28.00
N MET A 181 7.72 32.18 -28.11
CA MET A 181 6.85 31.01 -28.00
C MET A 181 6.84 30.49 -26.56
N VAL A 182 5.73 29.87 -26.18
CA VAL A 182 5.53 29.30 -24.84
C VAL A 182 5.84 27.80 -24.88
N ALA A 183 6.65 27.32 -23.94
CA ALA A 183 6.74 25.90 -23.63
C ALA A 183 5.69 25.56 -22.58
N ILE A 184 4.84 24.55 -22.86
CA ILE A 184 3.78 24.12 -21.95
C ILE A 184 4.13 22.78 -21.34
N TYR A 185 4.06 22.69 -20.02
CA TYR A 185 4.19 21.43 -19.29
C TYR A 185 2.96 21.20 -18.44
N ASP A 186 2.51 19.95 -18.37
CA ASP A 186 1.52 19.55 -17.38
C ASP A 186 2.23 18.91 -16.19
N ILE A 187 1.83 19.31 -14.99
CA ILE A 187 2.26 18.73 -13.73
C ILE A 187 1.07 18.03 -13.09
N LYS A 188 1.19 16.74 -12.83
CA LYS A 188 0.18 15.97 -12.10
C LYS A 188 0.62 15.82 -10.65
N LEU A 189 -0.22 16.28 -9.73
CA LEU A 189 -0.08 16.04 -8.29
C LEU A 189 -1.05 14.92 -7.90
N GLU A 190 -0.54 13.81 -7.40
CA GLU A 190 -1.34 12.66 -6.98
C GLU A 190 -1.26 12.42 -5.46
N ASN A 191 -2.42 12.21 -4.84
CA ASN A 191 -2.54 11.78 -3.46
C ASN A 191 -2.48 10.26 -3.37
N GLU A 192 -1.28 9.74 -3.17
CA GLU A 192 -1.10 8.30 -3.02
C GLU A 192 -1.35 7.80 -1.59
N ARG A 193 -1.72 8.69 -0.66
CA ARG A 193 -2.05 8.30 0.72
C ARG A 193 -3.35 7.52 0.75
N PHE A 194 -3.48 6.65 1.75
CA PHE A 194 -4.72 5.94 2.09
C PHE A 194 -5.77 6.79 2.82
N ALA A 195 -5.63 8.12 2.78
CA ALA A 195 -6.55 9.08 3.37
C ALA A 195 -6.66 10.31 2.47
N SER A 196 -7.80 10.99 2.52
CA SER A 196 -7.93 12.29 1.87
C SER A 196 -6.98 13.30 2.52
N ASP A 197 -6.28 14.08 1.72
CA ASP A 197 -5.30 15.04 2.21
C ASP A 197 -5.29 16.33 1.38
N ARG A 198 -4.59 17.34 1.90
CA ARG A 198 -4.38 18.63 1.26
C ARG A 198 -2.88 18.90 1.19
N PHE A 199 -2.42 19.37 0.05
CA PHE A 199 -1.01 19.62 -0.19
C PHE A 199 -0.73 21.11 -0.31
N ILE A 200 0.48 21.51 0.06
CA ILE A 200 1.03 22.83 -0.19
C ILE A 200 2.15 22.64 -1.21
N ILE A 201 2.01 23.28 -2.36
CA ILE A 201 3.00 23.25 -3.42
C ILE A 201 3.75 24.58 -3.38
N THR A 202 5.08 24.53 -3.48
CA THR A 202 5.95 25.69 -3.60
C THR A 202 6.85 25.50 -4.80
N CYS A 203 7.33 26.61 -5.37
CA CYS A 203 8.38 26.58 -6.39
C CYS A 203 9.46 27.60 -6.05
N SER A 204 10.68 27.39 -6.53
CA SER A 204 11.82 28.28 -6.28
C SER A 204 11.71 29.65 -6.98
N GLY A 205 10.69 29.86 -7.81
CA GLY A 205 10.46 31.11 -8.53
C GLY A 205 11.31 31.29 -9.80
N ARG A 206 11.11 32.45 -10.43
CA ARG A 206 11.59 32.84 -11.77
C ARG A 206 13.10 32.66 -11.95
N ASN A 207 13.49 32.26 -13.16
CA ASN A 207 14.87 32.35 -13.66
C ASN A 207 15.02 33.69 -14.39
N GLU A 208 16.16 34.38 -14.25
CA GLU A 208 16.40 35.75 -14.74
C GLU A 208 16.17 35.96 -16.25
N ASN A 209 16.04 34.88 -17.03
CA ASN A 209 15.82 34.93 -18.48
C ASN A 209 14.48 34.33 -18.93
N TRP A 210 13.62 33.88 -18.00
CA TRP A 210 12.40 33.16 -18.33
C TRP A 210 11.20 33.68 -17.54
N ASN A 211 10.12 33.98 -18.27
CA ASN A 211 8.81 34.17 -17.68
C ASN A 211 8.20 32.79 -17.40
N VAL A 212 7.84 32.54 -16.14
CA VAL A 212 7.26 31.29 -15.69
C VAL A 212 5.93 31.59 -15.01
N SER A 213 4.87 30.95 -15.49
CA SER A 213 3.52 31.05 -14.93
C SER A 213 2.95 29.65 -14.66
N TYR A 214 2.12 29.56 -13.62
CA TYR A 214 1.47 28.32 -13.20
C TYR A 214 -0.03 28.54 -13.07
N PHE A 215 -0.80 27.59 -13.60
CA PHE A 215 -2.26 27.64 -13.59
C PHE A 215 -2.83 26.34 -13.00
N ASP A 216 -3.86 26.47 -12.18
CA ASP A 216 -4.70 25.31 -11.83
C ASP A 216 -5.59 24.98 -13.04
N THR A 217 -5.38 23.82 -13.65
CA THR A 217 -6.04 23.43 -14.91
C THR A 217 -7.57 23.34 -14.74
N LEU A 218 -8.05 22.97 -13.55
CA LEU A 218 -9.48 22.81 -13.32
C LEU A 218 -10.19 24.18 -13.19
N SER A 219 -9.62 25.08 -12.40
CA SER A 219 -10.22 26.42 -12.18
C SER A 219 -9.78 27.48 -13.18
N GLN A 220 -8.72 27.20 -13.96
CA GLN A 220 -8.01 28.14 -14.83
C GLN A 220 -7.42 29.35 -14.08
N ALA A 221 -7.30 29.28 -12.75
CA ALA A 221 -6.74 30.35 -11.96
C ALA A 221 -5.21 30.40 -12.12
N ASP A 222 -4.67 31.61 -12.31
CA ASP A 222 -3.23 31.87 -12.16
C ASP A 222 -2.85 31.77 -10.68
N ILE A 223 -1.95 30.84 -10.38
CA ILE A 223 -1.49 30.52 -9.02
C ILE A 223 0.00 30.81 -8.83
N THR A 224 0.61 31.52 -9.77
CA THR A 224 2.06 31.80 -9.81
C THR A 224 2.55 32.50 -8.54
N ASP A 225 1.87 33.56 -8.10
CA ASP A 225 2.24 34.33 -6.91
C ASP A 225 2.11 33.50 -5.63
N ALA A 226 1.11 32.61 -5.57
CA ALA A 226 0.92 31.72 -4.42
C ALA A 226 2.03 30.67 -4.35
N LEU A 227 2.37 30.03 -5.47
CA LEU A 227 3.44 29.04 -5.60
C LEU A 227 4.82 29.60 -5.29
N THR A 228 5.11 30.83 -5.69
CA THR A 228 6.39 31.51 -5.45
C THR A 228 6.48 32.18 -4.07
N GLY A 229 5.34 32.39 -3.41
CA GLY A 229 5.24 32.93 -2.05
C GLY A 229 5.22 31.84 -0.97
N ALA A 230 4.15 31.84 -0.18
CA ALA A 230 3.99 30.90 0.96
C ALA A 230 3.59 29.47 0.54
N GLY A 231 3.31 29.27 -0.74
CA GLY A 231 2.81 28.03 -1.31
C GLY A 231 1.32 28.09 -1.64
N TRP A 232 0.95 27.45 -2.74
CA TRP A 232 -0.44 27.27 -3.14
C TRP A 232 -1.01 25.99 -2.51
N SER A 233 -2.22 26.06 -1.98
CA SER A 233 -2.88 24.92 -1.35
C SER A 233 -3.84 24.22 -2.31
N SER A 234 -3.65 22.93 -2.52
CA SER A 234 -4.57 22.11 -3.31
C SER A 234 -5.96 22.04 -2.69
N PRO A 235 -7.02 21.72 -3.45
CA PRO A 235 -8.22 21.12 -2.89
C PRO A 235 -7.90 19.85 -2.08
N VAL A 236 -8.86 19.38 -1.29
CA VAL A 236 -8.72 18.06 -0.64
C VAL A 236 -8.81 17.00 -1.72
N LEU A 237 -7.75 16.22 -1.88
CA LEU A 237 -7.72 15.09 -2.80
C LEU A 237 -8.07 13.82 -2.03
N PRO A 238 -9.03 12.99 -2.50
CA PRO A 238 -9.25 11.67 -1.92
C PRO A 238 -8.03 10.77 -2.12
N SER A 239 -8.02 9.60 -1.47
CA SER A 239 -7.00 8.57 -1.74
C SER A 239 -7.04 8.14 -3.21
N GLY A 240 -5.89 8.17 -3.88
CA GLY A 240 -5.76 7.94 -5.33
C GLY A 240 -6.33 9.08 -6.19
N GLY A 241 -6.70 10.21 -5.59
CA GLY A 241 -7.14 11.40 -6.30
C GLY A 241 -5.95 12.24 -6.76
N TYR A 242 -6.10 12.91 -7.90
CA TYR A 242 -5.06 13.78 -8.45
C TYR A 242 -5.65 15.14 -8.87
N LEU A 243 -4.75 16.10 -9.11
CA LEU A 243 -5.03 17.32 -9.87
C LEU A 243 -3.91 17.57 -10.87
N GLU A 244 -4.22 18.39 -11.87
CA GLU A 244 -3.25 18.82 -12.88
C GLU A 244 -3.05 20.33 -12.78
N LEU A 245 -1.81 20.76 -12.92
CA LEU A 245 -1.39 22.15 -13.06
C LEU A 245 -0.74 22.33 -14.42
N MET A 246 -0.99 23.47 -15.05
CA MET A 246 -0.30 23.87 -16.28
C MET A 246 0.83 24.82 -15.94
N LEU A 247 2.02 24.53 -16.46
CA LEU A 247 3.22 25.34 -16.35
C LEU A 247 3.53 25.94 -17.73
N GLU A 248 3.53 27.26 -17.82
CA GLU A 248 3.96 28.01 -19.00
C GLU A 248 5.36 28.60 -18.77
N VAL A 249 6.28 28.32 -19.69
CA VAL A 249 7.66 28.80 -19.65
C VAL A 249 7.98 29.51 -20.96
N THR A 250 8.22 30.81 -20.90
CA THR A 250 8.46 31.68 -22.07
C THR A 250 9.81 32.38 -21.96
N PRO A 251 10.67 32.32 -22.99
CA PRO A 251 11.93 33.07 -22.98
C PRO A 251 11.66 34.58 -22.96
N GLU A 252 12.42 35.34 -22.18
CA GLU A 252 12.33 36.81 -22.22
C GLU A 252 12.74 37.38 -23.58
N SER A 253 12.20 38.56 -23.93
CA SER A 253 12.38 39.19 -25.23
C SER A 253 13.83 39.55 -25.56
N ASP A 254 14.71 39.56 -24.56
CA ASP A 254 16.06 40.12 -24.66
C ASP A 254 17.14 39.04 -24.76
N ILE A 255 16.75 37.76 -24.80
CA ILE A 255 17.70 36.64 -25.00
C ILE A 255 18.24 36.70 -26.45
N PRO A 256 19.59 36.76 -26.64
CA PRO A 256 20.23 36.65 -27.95
C PRO A 256 20.07 35.25 -28.55
N ASP A 257 20.04 35.18 -29.89
CA ASP A 257 20.04 33.91 -30.65
C ASP A 257 21.29 33.04 -30.40
#